data_AF-A0A059CPK4-F1
#
_entry.id   AF-A0A059CPK4-F1
#
_cell.length_a   1.000
_cell.length_b   1.000
_cell.length_c   1.000
_cell.angle_alpha   90.00
_cell.angle_beta   90.00
_cell.angle_gamma   90.00
#
_symmetry.space_group_name_H-M   'P 1'
#
loop_
_entity.id
_entity.type
_entity.pdbx_description
1 polymer ?
#
loop_
_entity_poly.entity_id
_entity_poly.type
_entity_poly.pdbx_seq_one_letter_code
_entity_poly.pdbx_strand_id
1 'polypeptide(L)'
;MVSAIAARPSVDEATNAKITALPGQPMDMSFAQYSGHVTINEKKKLFYWLVEASSDAESKPLLLWLNGGPSASTIGYEAFREIGPFQILPDGKLLKRQFAWNTAMDSHAFLNKWLEIFPKYKYRDFYAAGESCAGHYVPQLARLTVNRNMGIMRPIINLKGILETLLDDKTGEPGMADYLWNHGLISDTTYRNLQKFCAVDRQSDDCNKAWDEAYMNEFGDVNNFNLFMRPGTTDIAIPLSTACRNVKALKLKLQDIWYPWNQNNLLGGWIKVYEGLTFVAVLGSGYKVPMYLPSHVHALFKSILSNTPMPWAPMLSST
;
A
#
# COMPACT_ATOMS: atom_id res chain seq x y z
N MET A 1 -40.06 19.78 -13.16
CA MET A 1 -39.72 19.59 -11.73
C MET A 1 -39.54 18.11 -11.46
N VAL A 2 -38.31 17.63 -11.35
CA VAL A 2 -38.02 16.35 -10.68
C VAL A 2 -36.87 16.64 -9.73
N SER A 3 -37.24 16.99 -8.49
CA SER A 3 -36.31 17.05 -7.37
C SER A 3 -35.92 15.62 -7.01
N ALA A 4 -34.73 15.20 -7.39
CA ALA A 4 -34.09 14.07 -6.73
C ALA A 4 -33.52 14.60 -5.41
N ILE A 5 -34.34 14.58 -4.36
CA ILE A 5 -33.85 14.65 -2.99
C ILE A 5 -33.04 13.37 -2.82
N ALA A 6 -31.71 13.48 -2.84
CA ALA A 6 -30.87 12.40 -2.36
C ALA A 6 -31.29 12.13 -0.90
N ALA A 7 -32.00 11.04 -0.67
CA ALA A 7 -32.37 10.61 0.66
C ALA A 7 -31.08 10.53 1.48
N ARG A 8 -31.04 11.21 2.63
CA ARG A 8 -30.06 10.89 3.67
C ARG A 8 -30.20 9.38 3.91
N PRO A 9 -29.12 8.58 3.85
CA PRO A 9 -29.23 7.17 4.22
C PRO A 9 -29.80 7.11 5.63
N SER A 10 -30.92 6.38 5.80
CA SER A 10 -31.58 6.26 7.08
C SER A 10 -30.77 5.35 8.01
N VAL A 11 -30.97 5.49 9.31
CA VAL A 11 -30.41 4.61 10.36
C VAL A 11 -30.69 3.11 10.06
N ASP A 12 -31.70 2.83 9.23
CA ASP A 12 -32.06 1.48 8.77
C ASP A 12 -30.99 0.84 7.87
N GLU A 13 -30.27 1.61 7.05
CA GLU A 13 -29.23 1.05 6.17
C GLU A 13 -28.03 0.48 6.95
N ALA A 14 -27.59 1.17 8.01
CA ALA A 14 -26.53 0.67 8.88
C ALA A 14 -26.97 -0.55 9.70
N THR A 15 -28.26 -0.57 10.11
CA THR A 15 -28.84 -1.69 10.85
C THR A 15 -28.95 -2.93 9.97
N ASN A 16 -29.38 -2.77 8.71
CA ASN A 16 -29.50 -3.84 7.73
C ASN A 16 -28.14 -4.36 7.24
N ALA A 17 -27.07 -3.59 7.38
CA ALA A 17 -25.72 -4.01 7.02
C ALA A 17 -25.08 -4.94 8.06
N LYS A 18 -25.63 -5.05 9.27
CA LYS A 18 -25.02 -5.82 10.36
C LYS A 18 -25.03 -7.32 10.05
N ILE A 19 -23.85 -7.94 10.08
CA ILE A 19 -23.71 -9.39 9.96
C ILE A 19 -23.87 -9.99 11.37
N THR A 20 -24.90 -10.83 11.54
CA THR A 20 -25.17 -11.51 12.82
C THR A 20 -24.31 -12.76 13.00
N ALA A 21 -24.08 -13.51 11.92
CA ALA A 21 -23.18 -14.66 11.88
C ALA A 21 -22.72 -14.94 10.44
N LEU A 22 -21.48 -15.40 10.27
CA LEU A 22 -21.00 -15.99 9.02
C LEU A 22 -21.06 -17.52 9.11
N PRO A 23 -21.32 -18.23 7.99
CA PRO A 23 -21.18 -19.69 7.96
C PRO A 23 -19.78 -20.12 8.40
N GLY A 24 -19.70 -20.99 9.42
CA GLY A 24 -18.42 -21.47 9.98
C GLY A 24 -17.69 -20.50 10.91
N GLN A 25 -18.32 -19.37 11.30
CA GLN A 25 -17.73 -18.45 12.27
C GLN A 25 -17.66 -19.10 13.67
N PRO A 26 -16.53 -18.96 14.39
CA PRO A 26 -16.44 -19.33 15.81
C PRO A 26 -17.52 -18.63 16.65
N MET A 27 -18.01 -19.28 17.71
CA MET A 27 -19.09 -18.73 18.53
C MET A 27 -18.62 -17.62 19.50
N ASP A 28 -17.32 -17.53 19.75
CA ASP A 28 -16.68 -16.67 20.76
C ASP A 28 -16.21 -15.31 20.19
N MET A 29 -16.79 -14.87 19.08
CA MET A 29 -16.37 -13.62 18.43
C MET A 29 -16.97 -12.40 19.14
N SER A 30 -16.10 -11.56 19.70
CA SER A 30 -16.49 -10.38 20.49
C SER A 30 -16.36 -9.05 19.71
N PHE A 31 -16.76 -9.01 18.45
CA PHE A 31 -16.77 -7.77 17.65
C PHE A 31 -17.99 -7.67 16.74
N ALA A 32 -18.37 -6.44 16.40
CA ALA A 32 -19.38 -6.18 15.40
C ALA A 32 -18.77 -6.18 13.99
N GLN A 33 -19.53 -6.67 13.01
CA GLN A 33 -19.15 -6.66 11.61
C GLN A 33 -20.34 -6.29 10.74
N TYR A 34 -20.07 -5.59 9.64
CA TYR A 34 -21.08 -5.05 8.73
C TYR A 34 -20.62 -5.26 7.30
N SER A 35 -21.52 -5.61 6.40
CA SER A 35 -21.21 -5.63 4.97
C SER A 35 -22.33 -5.03 4.16
N GLY A 36 -21.98 -4.56 2.98
CA GLY A 36 -22.96 -3.99 2.09
C GLY A 36 -22.31 -3.37 0.87
N HIS A 37 -23.06 -2.49 0.25
CA HIS A 37 -22.66 -1.86 -0.98
C HIS A 37 -23.00 -0.38 -0.95
N VAL A 38 -22.07 0.47 -1.41
CA VAL A 38 -22.27 1.93 -1.49
C VAL A 38 -22.31 2.33 -2.96
N THR A 39 -23.42 2.94 -3.38
CA THR A 39 -23.60 3.45 -4.74
C THR A 39 -22.92 4.83 -4.86
N ILE A 40 -21.79 4.89 -5.57
CA ILE A 40 -21.00 6.12 -5.71
C ILE A 40 -21.44 6.99 -6.90
N ASN A 41 -22.03 6.38 -7.94
CA ASN A 41 -22.70 7.06 -9.06
C ASN A 41 -23.66 6.08 -9.76
N GLU A 42 -24.30 6.52 -10.86
CA GLU A 42 -25.28 5.72 -11.63
C GLU A 42 -24.76 4.37 -12.13
N LYS A 43 -23.44 4.21 -12.26
CA LYS A 43 -22.81 3.02 -12.87
C LYS A 43 -21.99 2.19 -11.88
N LYS A 44 -21.61 2.76 -10.74
CA LYS A 44 -20.62 2.16 -9.83
C LYS A 44 -21.21 1.98 -8.44
N LYS A 45 -21.11 0.74 -7.96
CA LYS A 45 -21.47 0.32 -6.61
C LYS A 45 -20.31 -0.47 -6.03
N LEU A 46 -19.76 -0.02 -4.91
CA LEU A 46 -18.60 -0.64 -4.27
C LEU A 46 -19.01 -1.45 -3.06
N PHE A 47 -18.55 -2.68 -2.99
CA PHE A 47 -18.73 -3.56 -1.84
C PHE A 47 -17.80 -3.12 -0.69
N TYR A 48 -18.26 -3.31 0.55
CA TYR A 48 -17.42 -3.17 1.73
C TYR A 48 -17.73 -4.25 2.77
N TRP A 49 -16.73 -4.56 3.57
CA TRP A 49 -16.84 -5.34 4.79
C TRP A 49 -16.10 -4.60 5.90
N LEU A 50 -16.83 -4.15 6.91
CA LEU A 50 -16.33 -3.49 8.10
C LEU A 50 -16.26 -4.49 9.24
N VAL A 51 -15.14 -4.48 9.96
CA VAL A 51 -14.96 -5.19 11.23
C VAL A 51 -14.56 -4.18 12.30
N GLU A 52 -15.30 -4.12 13.38
CA GLU A 52 -15.00 -3.24 14.51
C GLU A 52 -13.90 -3.82 15.41
N ALA A 53 -13.22 -2.97 16.16
CA ALA A 53 -12.29 -3.44 17.19
C ALA A 53 -13.05 -4.26 18.26
N SER A 54 -12.43 -5.33 18.76
CA SER A 54 -13.03 -6.21 19.77
C SER A 54 -13.22 -5.55 21.14
N SER A 55 -12.53 -4.44 21.38
CA SER A 55 -12.61 -3.67 22.64
C SER A 55 -12.57 -2.18 22.35
N ASP A 56 -13.45 -1.42 23.00
CA ASP A 56 -13.45 0.05 22.96
C ASP A 56 -13.50 0.61 21.52
N ALA A 57 -14.33 0.00 20.67
CA ALA A 57 -14.41 0.34 19.25
C ALA A 57 -14.77 1.81 19.01
N GLU A 58 -15.38 2.50 19.96
CA GLU A 58 -15.78 3.90 19.83
C GLU A 58 -14.59 4.87 19.85
N SER A 59 -13.54 4.56 20.62
CA SER A 59 -12.35 5.40 20.71
C SER A 59 -11.32 5.13 19.60
N LYS A 60 -11.42 3.98 18.92
CA LYS A 60 -10.41 3.54 17.95
C LYS A 60 -10.49 4.30 16.61
N PRO A 61 -9.32 4.51 15.96
CA PRO A 61 -9.27 5.11 14.62
C PRO A 61 -9.97 4.24 13.57
N LEU A 62 -10.33 4.86 12.45
CA LEU A 62 -10.86 4.17 11.27
C LEU A 62 -9.70 3.88 10.30
N LEU A 63 -9.54 2.61 9.91
CA LEU A 63 -8.55 2.18 8.92
C LEU A 63 -9.25 1.69 7.66
N LEU A 64 -8.96 2.31 6.51
CA LEU A 64 -9.32 1.76 5.20
C LEU A 64 -8.19 0.86 4.71
N TRP A 65 -8.50 -0.39 4.36
CA TRP A 65 -7.55 -1.31 3.73
C TRP A 65 -7.87 -1.51 2.25
N LEU A 66 -6.89 -1.29 1.38
CA LEU A 66 -6.99 -1.50 -0.06
C LEU A 66 -5.96 -2.57 -0.49
N ASN A 67 -6.44 -3.64 -1.11
CA ASN A 67 -5.56 -4.58 -1.81
C ASN A 67 -5.28 -4.07 -3.23
N GLY A 68 -4.15 -4.49 -3.83
CA GLY A 68 -3.84 -4.27 -5.26
C GLY A 68 -4.35 -5.37 -6.21
N GLY A 69 -3.82 -5.38 -7.45
CA GLY A 69 -3.95 -6.44 -8.48
C GLY A 69 -4.32 -5.94 -9.91
N PRO A 70 -3.93 -6.63 -11.02
CA PRO A 70 -3.09 -7.84 -11.16
C PRO A 70 -1.65 -7.59 -11.68
N SER A 71 -0.66 -8.24 -11.06
CA SER A 71 0.78 -8.33 -11.39
C SER A 71 1.65 -7.06 -11.29
N ALA A 72 2.68 -7.13 -10.42
CA ALA A 72 3.67 -6.08 -10.19
C ALA A 72 4.62 -5.81 -11.39
N SER A 73 4.39 -6.47 -12.51
CA SER A 73 5.18 -6.42 -13.75
C SER A 73 4.54 -5.54 -14.85
N THR A 74 3.34 -5.00 -14.62
CA THR A 74 2.57 -4.30 -15.66
C THR A 74 2.38 -2.81 -15.41
N ILE A 75 3.03 -2.15 -14.44
CA ILE A 75 2.74 -0.74 -14.11
C ILE A 75 2.83 0.19 -15.35
N GLY A 76 3.86 0.05 -16.19
CA GLY A 76 3.94 0.79 -17.47
C GLY A 76 2.82 0.46 -18.46
N TYR A 77 2.36 -0.80 -18.49
CA TYR A 77 1.30 -1.27 -19.39
C TYR A 77 -0.10 -0.95 -18.86
N GLU A 78 -0.37 -1.13 -17.58
CA GLU A 78 -1.67 -0.93 -16.95
C GLU A 78 -1.94 0.54 -16.64
N ALA A 79 -0.96 1.28 -16.10
CA ALA A 79 -1.14 2.70 -15.83
C ALA A 79 -1.23 3.53 -17.13
N PHE A 80 -0.53 3.13 -18.20
CA PHE A 80 -0.54 3.86 -19.47
C PHE A 80 -1.22 3.16 -20.65
N ARG A 81 -1.80 1.97 -20.50
CA ARG A 81 -2.59 1.32 -21.56
C ARG A 81 -3.93 0.73 -21.10
N GLU A 82 -4.11 0.36 -19.81
CA GLU A 82 -5.34 -0.29 -19.34
C GLU A 82 -6.25 0.53 -18.41
N ILE A 83 -5.75 1.04 -17.28
CA ILE A 83 -6.58 1.64 -16.23
C ILE A 83 -6.21 3.08 -15.85
N GLY A 84 -5.01 3.58 -16.15
CA GLY A 84 -4.63 4.93 -15.73
C GLY A 84 -5.18 6.08 -16.60
N PRO A 85 -4.96 7.34 -16.18
CA PRO A 85 -5.56 8.55 -16.76
C PRO A 85 -5.06 8.91 -18.16
N PHE A 86 -3.91 8.41 -18.58
CA PHE A 86 -3.27 8.76 -19.84
C PHE A 86 -2.79 7.52 -20.58
N GLN A 87 -2.89 7.53 -21.90
CA GLN A 87 -2.21 6.60 -22.79
C GLN A 87 -1.00 7.30 -23.41
N ILE A 88 0.14 6.60 -23.49
CA ILE A 88 1.31 7.11 -24.21
C ILE A 88 1.13 6.76 -25.71
N LEU A 89 1.18 7.78 -26.56
CA LEU A 89 1.16 7.63 -28.02
C LEU A 89 2.58 7.36 -28.55
N PRO A 90 2.74 6.74 -29.74
CA PRO A 90 4.06 6.46 -30.32
C PRO A 90 4.97 7.69 -30.51
N ASP A 91 4.40 8.90 -30.54
CA ASP A 91 5.13 10.17 -30.65
C ASP A 91 5.50 10.78 -29.28
N GLY A 92 5.31 10.03 -28.18
CA GLY A 92 5.62 10.45 -26.82
C GLY A 92 4.59 11.38 -26.18
N LYS A 93 3.48 11.71 -26.86
CA LYS A 93 2.40 12.54 -26.29
C LYS A 93 1.44 11.74 -25.42
N LEU A 94 0.84 12.42 -24.45
CA LEU A 94 -0.13 11.83 -23.53
C LEU A 94 -1.56 12.04 -24.04
N LEU A 95 -2.29 10.94 -24.28
CA LEU A 95 -3.71 10.93 -24.61
C LEU A 95 -4.54 10.69 -23.33
N LYS A 96 -5.35 11.65 -22.92
CA LYS A 96 -6.26 11.47 -21.77
C LYS A 96 -7.30 10.39 -22.07
N ARG A 97 -7.43 9.40 -21.18
CA ARG A 97 -8.34 8.27 -21.35
C ARG A 97 -9.71 8.55 -20.73
N GLN A 98 -10.78 8.27 -21.48
CA GLN A 98 -12.17 8.53 -21.07
C GLN A 98 -12.65 7.60 -19.93
N PHE A 99 -12.06 6.40 -19.81
CA PHE A 99 -12.42 5.36 -18.83
C PHE A 99 -11.32 5.08 -17.81
N ALA A 100 -10.46 6.06 -17.57
CA ALA A 100 -9.45 5.96 -16.52
C ALA A 100 -10.09 5.63 -15.17
N TRP A 101 -9.50 4.68 -14.46
CA TRP A 101 -9.83 4.38 -13.08
C TRP A 101 -9.47 5.61 -12.25
N ASN A 102 -10.49 6.39 -11.94
CA ASN A 102 -10.46 7.48 -11.01
C ASN A 102 -10.48 6.94 -9.57
N THR A 103 -9.71 5.88 -9.27
CA THR A 103 -9.74 5.10 -8.02
C THR A 103 -9.70 5.97 -6.79
N ALA A 104 -8.86 7.02 -6.78
CA ALA A 104 -8.81 7.97 -5.68
C ALA A 104 -10.11 8.79 -5.52
N MET A 105 -10.71 9.26 -6.63
CA MET A 105 -11.98 9.99 -6.60
C MET A 105 -13.16 9.08 -6.21
N ASP A 106 -13.20 7.87 -6.75
CA ASP A 106 -14.21 6.86 -6.44
C ASP A 106 -14.11 6.43 -4.97
N SER A 107 -12.90 6.18 -4.46
CA SER A 107 -12.65 5.85 -3.05
C SER A 107 -13.03 7.01 -2.14
N HIS A 108 -12.73 8.25 -2.54
CA HIS A 108 -13.16 9.43 -1.78
C HIS A 108 -14.68 9.61 -1.80
N ALA A 109 -15.34 9.37 -2.94
CA ALA A 109 -16.80 9.41 -3.06
C ALA A 109 -17.46 8.32 -2.21
N PHE A 110 -16.89 7.11 -2.23
CA PHE A 110 -17.26 6.00 -1.37
C PHE A 110 -17.19 6.40 0.10
N LEU A 111 -16.06 6.93 0.58
CA LEU A 111 -15.89 7.30 1.99
C LEU A 111 -16.93 8.32 2.45
N ASN A 112 -17.24 9.35 1.65
CA ASN A 112 -18.25 10.34 2.03
C ASN A 112 -19.63 9.70 2.17
N LYS A 113 -20.07 8.91 1.19
CA LYS A 113 -21.36 8.22 1.23
C LYS A 113 -21.42 7.15 2.32
N TRP A 114 -20.33 6.41 2.52
CA TRP A 114 -20.22 5.42 3.59
C TRP A 114 -20.31 6.07 4.98
N LEU A 115 -19.70 7.24 5.17
CA LEU A 115 -19.82 8.01 6.41
C LEU A 115 -21.21 8.62 6.62
N GLU A 116 -22.03 8.76 5.57
CA GLU A 116 -23.45 9.08 5.74
C GLU A 116 -24.22 7.88 6.32
N ILE A 117 -23.90 6.65 5.88
CA ILE A 117 -24.48 5.40 6.41
C ILE A 117 -24.02 5.15 7.86
N PHE A 118 -22.71 5.35 8.13
CA PHE A 118 -22.13 5.17 9.46
C PHE A 118 -21.63 6.48 10.07
N PRO A 119 -22.53 7.39 10.50
CA PRO A 119 -22.16 8.71 10.98
C PRO A 119 -21.29 8.69 12.25
N LYS A 120 -21.31 7.59 13.03
CA LYS A 120 -20.49 7.42 14.23
C LYS A 120 -18.97 7.39 13.97
N TYR A 121 -18.56 7.20 12.71
CA TYR A 121 -17.15 7.23 12.31
C TYR A 121 -16.68 8.58 11.78
N LYS A 122 -17.59 9.57 11.63
CA LYS A 122 -17.19 10.92 11.20
C LYS A 122 -16.22 11.53 12.20
N TYR A 123 -15.25 12.28 11.68
CA TYR A 123 -14.23 13.01 12.45
C TYR A 123 -13.22 12.15 13.21
N ARG A 124 -13.37 10.82 13.22
CA ARG A 124 -12.36 9.93 13.80
C ARG A 124 -11.05 10.06 13.04
N ASP A 125 -9.97 9.81 13.75
CA ASP A 125 -8.65 9.66 13.14
C ASP A 125 -8.74 8.57 12.07
N PHE A 126 -8.42 8.96 10.84
CA PHE A 126 -8.56 8.13 9.66
C PHE A 126 -7.17 7.79 9.12
N TYR A 127 -6.96 6.50 8.86
CA TYR A 127 -5.76 5.99 8.22
C TYR A 127 -6.17 5.23 6.95
N ALA A 128 -5.36 5.35 5.91
CA ALA A 128 -5.51 4.54 4.71
C ALA A 128 -4.27 3.65 4.55
N ALA A 129 -4.50 2.37 4.32
CA ALA A 129 -3.45 1.39 4.19
C ALA A 129 -3.67 0.50 2.98
N GLY A 130 -2.60 -0.09 2.47
CA GLY A 130 -2.72 -1.11 1.45
C GLY A 130 -1.41 -1.79 1.08
N GLU A 131 -1.57 -2.83 0.27
CA GLU A 131 -0.49 -3.67 -0.24
C GLU A 131 -0.46 -3.61 -1.77
N SER A 132 0.72 -3.75 -2.37
CA SER A 132 0.91 -3.83 -3.83
C SER A 132 0.52 -2.52 -4.54
N CYS A 133 -0.24 -2.57 -5.64
CA CYS A 133 -0.72 -1.41 -6.39
C CYS A 133 -1.50 -0.39 -5.54
N ALA A 134 -1.91 -0.75 -4.32
CA ALA A 134 -2.42 0.22 -3.36
C ALA A 134 -1.39 1.31 -3.01
N GLY A 135 -0.09 1.07 -3.20
CA GLY A 135 0.95 2.10 -3.17
C GLY A 135 0.78 3.23 -4.20
N HIS A 136 -0.10 3.08 -5.20
CA HIS A 136 -0.56 4.19 -6.04
C HIS A 136 -1.91 4.76 -5.58
N TYR A 137 -2.82 3.91 -5.11
CA TYR A 137 -4.17 4.32 -4.74
C TYR A 137 -4.20 5.15 -3.46
N VAL A 138 -3.45 4.71 -2.43
CA VAL A 138 -3.45 5.31 -1.10
C VAL A 138 -2.83 6.72 -1.10
N PRO A 139 -1.70 7.02 -1.77
CA PRO A 139 -1.17 8.39 -1.84
C PRO A 139 -2.09 9.34 -2.60
N GLN A 140 -2.69 8.85 -3.69
CA GLN A 140 -3.60 9.66 -4.50
C GLN A 140 -4.87 10.00 -3.73
N LEU A 141 -5.43 9.03 -2.99
CA LEU A 141 -6.55 9.25 -2.08
C LEU A 141 -6.16 10.22 -0.95
N ALA A 142 -5.00 10.03 -0.34
CA ALA A 142 -4.50 10.90 0.74
C ALA A 142 -4.34 12.34 0.26
N ARG A 143 -3.66 12.55 -0.87
CA ARG A 143 -3.50 13.88 -1.49
C ARG A 143 -4.85 14.54 -1.79
N LEU A 144 -5.78 13.78 -2.39
CA LEU A 144 -7.12 14.29 -2.68
C LEU A 144 -7.86 14.70 -1.40
N THR A 145 -7.74 13.90 -0.34
CA THR A 145 -8.35 14.16 0.97
C THR A 145 -7.75 15.39 1.64
N VAL A 146 -6.42 15.52 1.68
CA VAL A 146 -5.73 16.70 2.22
C VAL A 146 -6.14 17.97 1.48
N ASN A 147 -6.15 17.93 0.14
CA ASN A 147 -6.57 19.06 -0.68
C ASN A 147 -8.02 19.49 -0.39
N ARG A 148 -8.93 18.53 -0.18
CA ARG A 148 -10.33 18.82 0.18
C ARG A 148 -10.50 19.30 1.61
N ASN A 149 -9.57 18.98 2.49
CA ASN A 149 -9.56 19.41 3.89
C ASN A 149 -8.90 20.79 4.08
N MET A 150 -8.26 21.37 3.07
CA MET A 150 -7.61 22.69 3.18
C MET A 150 -8.60 23.75 3.64
N GLY A 151 -8.27 24.43 4.75
CA GLY A 151 -9.12 25.45 5.37
C GLY A 151 -10.27 24.92 6.23
N ILE A 152 -10.43 23.59 6.37
CA ILE A 152 -11.46 22.97 7.20
C ILE A 152 -10.85 22.58 8.55
N MET A 153 -11.28 23.24 9.63
CA MET A 153 -10.74 22.95 10.98
C MET A 153 -11.07 21.53 11.49
N ARG A 154 -12.25 21.00 11.14
CA ARG A 154 -12.72 19.69 11.58
C ARG A 154 -13.26 18.89 10.38
N PRO A 155 -12.37 18.31 9.56
CA PRO A 155 -12.80 17.57 8.37
C PRO A 155 -13.53 16.27 8.75
N ILE A 156 -14.55 15.93 7.97
CA ILE A 156 -15.34 14.69 8.16
C ILE A 156 -14.44 13.45 8.01
N ILE A 157 -13.51 13.49 7.04
CA ILE A 157 -12.45 12.50 6.85
C ILE A 157 -11.16 13.10 7.45
N ASN A 158 -10.89 12.81 8.72
CA ASN A 158 -9.75 13.34 9.47
C ASN A 158 -8.51 12.46 9.28
N LEU A 159 -7.92 12.54 8.07
CA LEU A 159 -6.73 11.78 7.69
C LEU A 159 -5.53 12.12 8.59
N LYS A 160 -4.95 11.09 9.24
CA LYS A 160 -3.77 11.19 10.10
C LYS A 160 -2.52 10.58 9.49
N GLY A 161 -2.67 9.55 8.66
CA GLY A 161 -1.52 8.88 8.06
C GLY A 161 -1.90 7.85 7.02
N ILE A 162 -0.87 7.35 6.33
CA ILE A 162 -0.96 6.30 5.34
C ILE A 162 0.03 5.18 5.69
N LEU A 163 -0.31 3.93 5.36
CA LEU A 163 0.59 2.77 5.51
C LEU A 163 0.67 2.03 4.17
N GLU A 164 1.86 1.96 3.56
CA GLU A 164 1.98 1.56 2.16
C GLU A 164 3.27 0.80 1.84
N THR A 165 3.23 0.05 0.74
CA THR A 165 4.38 -0.54 0.04
C THR A 165 4.62 0.23 -1.27
N LEU A 166 5.46 1.27 -1.24
CA LEU A 166 5.66 2.25 -2.34
C LEU A 166 6.22 1.66 -3.64
N LEU A 167 5.67 2.11 -4.79
CA LEU A 167 6.02 1.71 -6.16
C LEU A 167 6.15 2.96 -7.07
N ASP A 168 7.37 3.32 -7.45
CA ASP A 168 7.66 4.13 -8.65
C ASP A 168 8.57 3.30 -9.56
N ASP A 169 8.14 3.04 -10.79
CA ASP A 169 8.92 2.28 -11.78
C ASP A 169 10.31 2.89 -11.98
N LYS A 170 10.41 4.24 -11.93
CA LYS A 170 11.68 4.99 -12.10
C LYS A 170 12.73 4.64 -11.07
N THR A 171 12.34 4.14 -9.92
CA THR A 171 13.27 3.73 -8.87
C THR A 171 13.18 2.24 -8.56
N GLY A 172 12.12 1.57 -9.03
CA GLY A 172 11.87 0.14 -8.89
C GLY A 172 12.72 -0.75 -9.77
N GLU A 173 12.85 -0.44 -11.06
CA GLU A 173 13.69 -1.25 -11.97
C GLU A 173 15.16 -1.37 -11.50
N PRO A 174 15.86 -0.26 -11.16
CA PRO A 174 17.20 -0.36 -10.59
C PRO A 174 17.23 -1.06 -9.22
N GLY A 175 16.19 -0.92 -8.41
CA GLY A 175 16.10 -1.61 -7.11
C GLY A 175 15.95 -3.12 -7.28
N MET A 176 15.21 -3.55 -8.30
CA MET A 176 15.06 -4.94 -8.67
C MET A 176 16.36 -5.52 -9.23
N ALA A 177 17.07 -4.78 -10.09
CA ALA A 177 18.40 -5.19 -10.55
C ALA A 177 19.40 -5.36 -9.39
N ASP A 178 19.41 -4.43 -8.42
CA ASP A 178 20.22 -4.57 -7.20
C ASP A 178 19.83 -5.82 -6.40
N TYR A 179 18.52 -6.10 -6.28
CA TYR A 179 18.05 -7.25 -5.54
C TYR A 179 18.51 -8.55 -6.19
N LEU A 180 18.23 -8.73 -7.48
CA LEU A 180 18.63 -9.92 -8.22
C LEU A 180 20.15 -10.16 -8.12
N TRP A 181 20.96 -9.12 -8.26
CA TRP A 181 22.42 -9.24 -8.19
C TRP A 181 22.93 -9.56 -6.78
N ASN A 182 22.45 -8.85 -5.75
CA ASN A 182 22.87 -9.11 -4.36
C ASN A 182 22.41 -10.47 -3.82
N HIS A 183 21.42 -11.08 -4.48
CA HIS A 183 20.93 -12.43 -4.17
C HIS A 183 21.50 -13.48 -5.13
N GLY A 184 22.48 -13.15 -5.97
CA GLY A 184 23.14 -14.11 -6.87
C GLY A 184 22.20 -14.72 -7.91
N LEU A 185 21.10 -14.04 -8.25
CA LEU A 185 20.13 -14.46 -9.25
C LEU A 185 20.51 -14.00 -10.66
N ILE A 186 21.38 -13.00 -10.77
CA ILE A 186 21.93 -12.53 -12.05
C ILE A 186 23.45 -12.34 -11.96
N SER A 187 24.13 -12.40 -13.11
CA SER A 187 25.58 -12.25 -13.21
C SER A 187 26.04 -10.79 -13.12
N ASP A 188 27.32 -10.57 -12.77
CA ASP A 188 27.95 -9.25 -12.79
C ASP A 188 27.85 -8.55 -14.16
N THR A 189 27.85 -9.34 -15.23
CA THR A 189 27.74 -8.83 -16.61
C THR A 189 26.34 -8.31 -16.86
N THR A 190 25.31 -9.09 -16.54
CA THR A 190 23.91 -8.72 -16.69
C THR A 190 23.56 -7.51 -15.82
N TYR A 191 24.01 -7.48 -14.56
CA TYR A 191 23.83 -6.33 -13.68
C TYR A 191 24.47 -5.05 -14.23
N ARG A 192 25.71 -5.10 -14.74
CA ARG A 192 26.36 -3.92 -15.36
C ARG A 192 25.63 -3.44 -16.61
N ASN A 193 25.11 -4.34 -17.42
CA ASN A 193 24.33 -3.99 -18.61
C ASN A 193 23.03 -3.28 -18.22
N LEU A 194 22.31 -3.78 -17.21
CA LEU A 194 21.11 -3.14 -16.67
C LEU A 194 21.41 -1.72 -16.16
N GLN A 195 22.47 -1.52 -15.38
CA GLN A 195 22.86 -0.18 -14.89
C GLN A 195 23.27 0.77 -16.03
N LYS A 196 23.84 0.24 -17.12
CA LYS A 196 24.33 1.04 -18.25
C LYS A 196 23.20 1.46 -19.19
N PHE A 197 22.40 0.51 -19.66
CA PHE A 197 21.43 0.75 -20.73
C PHE A 197 20.12 1.32 -20.18
N CYS A 198 19.63 0.81 -19.05
CA CYS A 198 18.35 1.22 -18.48
C CYS A 198 18.40 2.53 -17.67
N ALA A 199 19.60 3.05 -17.36
CA ALA A 199 19.75 4.35 -16.72
C ALA A 199 19.50 5.52 -17.68
N VAL A 200 19.72 5.32 -18.98
CA VAL A 200 19.62 6.37 -20.01
C VAL A 200 18.26 6.32 -20.70
N ASP A 201 17.88 5.16 -21.23
CA ASP A 201 16.58 4.92 -21.86
C ASP A 201 16.09 3.51 -21.58
N ARG A 202 14.97 3.42 -20.87
CA ARG A 202 14.35 2.17 -20.44
C ARG A 202 13.58 1.46 -21.53
N GLN A 203 13.19 2.20 -22.56
CA GLN A 203 12.47 1.64 -23.70
C GLN A 203 13.45 1.24 -24.81
N SER A 204 14.75 1.46 -24.62
CA SER A 204 15.75 1.05 -25.58
C SER A 204 15.77 -0.47 -25.72
N ASP A 205 16.00 -0.93 -26.95
CA ASP A 205 16.15 -2.36 -27.25
C ASP A 205 17.27 -3.00 -26.41
N ASP A 206 18.32 -2.24 -26.08
CA ASP A 206 19.43 -2.71 -25.26
C ASP A 206 19.03 -2.91 -23.79
N CYS A 207 18.18 -2.03 -23.24
CA CYS A 207 17.62 -2.23 -21.90
C CYS A 207 16.67 -3.43 -21.87
N ASN A 208 15.80 -3.57 -22.88
CA ASN A 208 14.87 -4.71 -22.99
C ASN A 208 15.64 -6.03 -23.07
N LYS A 209 16.68 -6.12 -23.91
CA LYS A 209 17.56 -7.30 -24.00
C LYS A 209 18.25 -7.63 -22.68
N ALA A 210 18.71 -6.62 -21.94
CA ALA A 210 19.35 -6.84 -20.65
C ALA A 210 18.35 -7.39 -19.62
N TRP A 211 17.09 -6.95 -19.66
CA TRP A 211 16.02 -7.51 -18.83
C TRP A 211 15.57 -8.90 -19.27
N ASP A 212 15.54 -9.18 -20.57
CA ASP A 212 15.26 -10.52 -21.10
C ASP A 212 16.35 -11.51 -20.64
N GLU A 213 17.63 -11.13 -20.71
CA GLU A 213 18.73 -11.94 -20.19
C GLU A 213 18.56 -12.20 -18.68
N ALA A 214 18.25 -11.15 -17.91
CA ALA A 214 18.05 -11.26 -16.47
C ALA A 214 16.87 -12.18 -16.10
N TYR A 215 15.70 -12.00 -16.72
CA TYR A 215 14.48 -12.72 -16.34
C TYR A 215 14.30 -14.05 -17.04
N MET A 216 14.55 -14.12 -18.34
CA MET A 216 14.25 -15.30 -19.15
C MET A 216 15.39 -16.32 -19.12
N ASN A 217 16.65 -15.87 -19.04
CA ASN A 217 17.81 -16.75 -19.14
C ASN A 217 18.46 -17.04 -17.78
N GLU A 218 18.80 -16.02 -16.99
CA GLU A 218 19.51 -16.20 -15.72
C GLU A 218 18.55 -16.57 -14.58
N PHE A 219 17.48 -15.79 -14.41
CA PHE A 219 16.45 -16.07 -13.39
C PHE A 219 15.57 -17.27 -13.77
N GLY A 220 15.15 -17.35 -15.04
CA GLY A 220 14.44 -18.50 -15.61
C GLY A 220 13.19 -18.90 -14.83
N ASP A 221 13.04 -20.20 -14.56
CA ASP A 221 11.87 -20.81 -13.90
C ASP A 221 11.86 -20.68 -12.36
N VAL A 222 12.72 -19.82 -11.79
CA VAL A 222 12.78 -19.65 -10.34
C VAL A 222 11.47 -19.03 -9.85
N ASN A 223 10.77 -19.76 -8.96
CA ASN A 223 9.49 -19.31 -8.42
C ASN A 223 9.70 -18.08 -7.52
N ASN A 224 9.27 -16.92 -8.01
CA ASN A 224 9.31 -15.63 -7.33
C ASN A 224 8.56 -15.60 -5.98
N PHE A 225 7.58 -16.47 -5.75
CA PHE A 225 6.87 -16.53 -4.47
C PHE A 225 7.46 -17.51 -3.45
N ASN A 226 8.41 -18.38 -3.87
CA ASN A 226 8.94 -19.48 -3.05
C ASN A 226 10.47 -19.44 -2.84
N LEU A 227 11.13 -18.33 -3.13
CA LEU A 227 12.55 -18.14 -2.83
C LEU A 227 12.78 -17.89 -1.33
N PHE A 228 13.23 -18.93 -0.61
CA PHE A 228 13.72 -18.82 0.77
C PHE A 228 15.22 -18.51 0.79
N MET A 229 15.61 -17.31 0.36
CA MET A 229 17.01 -16.88 0.38
C MET A 229 17.26 -15.89 1.52
N ARG A 230 17.84 -16.39 2.62
CA ARG A 230 18.27 -15.67 3.84
C ARG A 230 17.16 -14.92 4.61
N PRO A 231 17.24 -14.80 5.96
CA PRO A 231 16.27 -14.03 6.73
C PRO A 231 16.51 -12.54 6.48
N GLY A 232 15.63 -11.91 5.70
CA GLY A 232 15.62 -10.45 5.51
C GLY A 232 15.11 -10.04 4.14
N THR A 233 13.82 -9.70 4.07
CA THR A 233 13.12 -9.12 2.92
C THR A 233 13.22 -9.96 1.64
N THR A 234 12.59 -11.12 1.64
CA THR A 234 12.52 -12.08 0.52
C THR A 234 11.44 -11.72 -0.52
N ASP A 235 10.88 -10.51 -0.44
CA ASP A 235 9.89 -10.06 -1.41
C ASP A 235 10.58 -9.64 -2.71
N ILE A 236 10.61 -10.55 -3.67
CA ILE A 236 11.13 -10.29 -5.01
C ILE A 236 10.12 -9.51 -5.88
N ALA A 237 8.83 -9.46 -5.50
CA ALA A 237 7.84 -8.69 -6.23
C ALA A 237 7.94 -7.20 -5.89
N ILE A 238 8.28 -6.85 -4.64
CA ILE A 238 8.64 -5.49 -4.20
C ILE A 238 9.85 -5.53 -3.26
N PRO A 239 11.08 -5.59 -3.81
CA PRO A 239 12.29 -5.63 -3.00
C PRO A 239 12.46 -4.43 -2.06
N LEU A 240 13.08 -4.67 -0.91
CA LEU A 240 13.44 -3.60 0.03
C LEU A 240 14.34 -2.54 -0.63
N SER A 241 15.23 -2.96 -1.54
CA SER A 241 16.09 -2.07 -2.33
C SER A 241 15.28 -1.06 -3.15
N THR A 242 14.18 -1.50 -3.76
CA THR A 242 13.22 -0.63 -4.47
C THR A 242 12.61 0.39 -3.51
N ALA A 243 12.09 -0.08 -2.36
CA ALA A 243 11.48 0.80 -1.37
C ALA A 243 12.47 1.84 -0.82
N CYS A 244 13.73 1.44 -0.55
CA CYS A 244 14.79 2.35 -0.13
C CYS A 244 15.15 3.40 -1.22
N ARG A 245 15.21 3.00 -2.50
CA ARG A 245 15.45 3.92 -3.62
C ARG A 245 14.31 4.93 -3.77
N ASN A 246 13.05 4.48 -3.67
CA ASN A 246 11.87 5.33 -3.70
C ASN A 246 11.93 6.42 -2.62
N VAL A 247 12.17 6.03 -1.36
CA VAL A 247 12.24 6.99 -0.24
C VAL A 247 13.42 7.95 -0.39
N LYS A 248 14.56 7.50 -0.92
CA LYS A 248 15.71 8.37 -1.19
C LYS A 248 15.37 9.43 -2.26
N ALA A 249 14.58 9.09 -3.27
CA ALA A 249 14.16 10.02 -4.32
C ALA A 249 13.24 11.14 -3.80
N LEU A 250 12.53 10.93 -2.69
CA LEU A 250 11.70 11.95 -2.05
C LEU A 250 12.51 13.10 -1.43
N LYS A 251 13.83 12.91 -1.23
CA LYS A 251 14.74 13.93 -0.66
C LYS A 251 14.25 14.52 0.67
N LEU A 252 13.57 13.70 1.48
CA LEU A 252 13.07 14.11 2.79
C LEU A 252 14.21 14.35 3.78
N LYS A 253 14.01 15.29 4.70
CA LYS A 253 14.95 15.57 5.80
C LYS A 253 14.95 14.39 6.77
N LEU A 254 16.15 13.90 7.09
CA LEU A 254 16.34 12.83 8.06
C LEU A 254 16.06 13.37 9.47
N GLN A 255 15.25 12.65 10.24
CA GLN A 255 14.97 12.96 11.63
C GLN A 255 15.72 12.00 12.57
N ASP A 256 15.66 10.70 12.29
CA ASP A 256 16.40 9.68 13.04
C ASP A 256 17.13 8.70 12.11
N ILE A 257 18.30 8.24 12.57
CA ILE A 257 19.13 7.27 11.85
C ILE A 257 18.49 5.87 11.81
N TRP A 258 19.03 4.98 10.98
CA TRP A 258 18.55 3.60 10.84
C TRP A 258 18.72 2.80 12.15
N TYR A 259 17.63 2.45 12.84
CA TYR A 259 17.70 1.75 14.13
C TYR A 259 16.84 0.47 14.17
N PRO A 260 17.25 -0.56 14.92
CA PRO A 260 16.51 -1.80 15.03
C PRO A 260 15.29 -1.70 15.95
N TRP A 261 14.25 -2.48 15.66
CA TRP A 261 13.08 -2.66 16.54
C TRP A 261 12.90 -4.13 16.90
N ASN A 262 12.33 -4.39 18.07
CA ASN A 262 12.16 -5.74 18.60
C ASN A 262 10.69 -6.11 18.76
N GLN A 263 10.40 -7.40 18.59
CA GLN A 263 9.14 -8.01 18.99
C GLN A 263 9.47 -9.31 19.74
N ASN A 264 9.04 -9.42 21.00
CA ASN A 264 9.28 -10.60 21.84
C ASN A 264 10.77 -11.04 21.89
N ASN A 265 11.69 -10.09 22.09
CA ASN A 265 13.14 -10.32 22.11
C ASN A 265 13.75 -10.85 20.80
N LEU A 266 12.99 -10.84 19.71
CA LEU A 266 13.49 -11.09 18.37
C LEU A 266 13.63 -9.76 17.62
N LEU A 267 14.67 -9.67 16.78
CA LEU A 267 14.86 -8.56 15.86
C LEU A 267 13.68 -8.54 14.87
N GLY A 268 12.81 -7.54 15.01
CA GLY A 268 11.65 -7.36 14.14
C GLY A 268 12.01 -6.69 12.82
N GLY A 269 13.13 -5.97 12.77
CA GLY A 269 13.65 -5.31 11.57
C GLY A 269 14.24 -3.94 11.90
N TRP A 270 14.06 -2.99 10.99
CA TRP A 270 14.67 -1.66 11.11
C TRP A 270 13.70 -0.53 10.79
N ILE A 271 13.98 0.64 11.38
CA ILE A 271 13.19 1.85 11.21
C ILE A 271 14.10 3.00 10.78
N LYS A 272 13.57 3.85 9.92
CA LYS A 272 14.12 5.17 9.60
C LYS A 272 13.05 6.22 9.72
N VAL A 273 13.35 7.32 10.40
CA VAL A 273 12.39 8.41 10.55
C VAL A 273 12.86 9.60 9.71
N TYR A 274 11.97 10.05 8.85
CA TYR A 274 12.08 11.28 8.08
C TYR A 274 10.99 12.25 8.55
N GLU A 275 11.17 13.53 8.26
CA GLU A 275 10.14 14.53 8.52
C GLU A 275 8.85 14.17 7.73
N GLY A 276 7.80 13.78 8.47
CA GLY A 276 6.50 13.39 7.90
C GLY A 276 6.40 11.96 7.33
N LEU A 277 7.45 11.15 7.41
CA LEU A 277 7.45 9.76 6.92
C LEU A 277 8.27 8.85 7.82
N THR A 278 7.69 7.74 8.28
CA THR A 278 8.43 6.67 8.94
C THR A 278 8.55 5.48 8.00
N PHE A 279 9.78 5.09 7.67
CA PHE A 279 10.07 3.89 6.90
C PHE A 279 10.32 2.73 7.87
N VAL A 280 9.60 1.62 7.68
CA VAL A 280 9.75 0.42 8.51
C VAL A 280 10.03 -0.77 7.62
N ALA A 281 11.16 -1.43 7.86
CA ALA A 281 11.49 -2.74 7.31
C ALA A 281 11.14 -3.81 8.35
N VAL A 282 10.41 -4.84 7.91
CA VAL A 282 10.09 -6.03 8.71
C VAL A 282 11.01 -7.16 8.29
N LEU A 283 11.83 -7.66 9.22
CA LEU A 283 12.77 -8.74 8.96
C LEU A 283 12.00 -10.06 8.79
N GLY A 284 12.42 -10.88 7.81
CA GLY A 284 11.84 -12.21 7.58
C GLY A 284 10.46 -12.21 6.92
N SER A 285 9.96 -11.06 6.45
CA SER A 285 8.70 -11.01 5.72
C SER A 285 8.89 -11.25 4.22
N GLY A 286 8.08 -12.15 3.64
CA GLY A 286 7.80 -12.17 2.20
C GLY A 286 6.73 -11.14 1.80
N TYR A 287 6.25 -11.20 0.55
CA TYR A 287 5.30 -10.25 -0.05
C TYR A 287 4.07 -9.93 0.83
N LYS A 288 3.45 -10.97 1.43
CA LYS A 288 2.31 -10.82 2.36
C LYS A 288 2.78 -10.79 3.81
N VAL A 289 3.35 -9.67 4.24
CA VAL A 289 3.88 -9.50 5.62
C VAL A 289 2.90 -9.97 6.72
N PRO A 290 1.60 -9.62 6.70
CA PRO A 290 0.67 -10.03 7.76
C PRO A 290 0.40 -11.55 7.78
N MET A 291 0.59 -12.25 6.66
CA MET A 291 0.38 -13.69 6.56
C MET A 291 1.53 -14.47 7.21
N TYR A 292 2.78 -14.00 7.02
CA TYR A 292 3.97 -14.72 7.49
C TYR A 292 4.39 -14.31 8.91
N LEU A 293 4.17 -13.06 9.31
CA LEU A 293 4.59 -12.53 10.61
C LEU A 293 3.48 -11.72 11.30
N PRO A 294 2.33 -12.35 11.62
CA PRO A 294 1.16 -11.64 12.17
C PRO A 294 1.43 -10.92 13.50
N SER A 295 2.29 -11.48 14.36
CA SER A 295 2.66 -10.86 15.65
C SER A 295 3.45 -9.56 15.48
N HIS A 296 4.38 -9.54 14.52
CA HIS A 296 5.23 -8.39 14.20
C HIS A 296 4.41 -7.27 13.57
N VAL A 297 3.53 -7.62 12.62
CA VAL A 297 2.62 -6.66 11.98
C VAL A 297 1.63 -6.10 13.00
N HIS A 298 1.08 -6.93 13.89
CA HIS A 298 0.18 -6.44 14.94
C HIS A 298 0.86 -5.39 15.83
N ALA A 299 2.10 -5.64 16.25
CA ALA A 299 2.87 -4.68 17.05
C ALA A 299 3.12 -3.37 16.29
N LEU A 300 3.47 -3.48 15.00
CA LEU A 300 3.66 -2.33 14.11
C LEU A 300 2.39 -1.48 14.00
N PHE A 301 1.26 -2.09 13.64
CA PHE A 301 -0.03 -1.40 13.53
C PHE A 301 -0.45 -0.77 14.85
N LYS A 302 -0.27 -1.47 15.98
CA LYS A 302 -0.57 -0.93 17.31
C LYS A 302 0.24 0.33 17.59
N SER A 303 1.54 0.33 17.27
CA SER A 303 2.41 1.48 17.49
C SER A 303 2.02 2.67 16.62
N ILE A 304 1.78 2.44 15.33
CA ILE A 304 1.40 3.49 14.37
C ILE A 304 0.05 4.10 14.74
N LEU A 305 -0.97 3.27 14.97
CA LEU A 305 -2.33 3.72 15.27
C LEU A 305 -2.44 4.39 16.65
N SER A 306 -1.52 4.09 17.58
CA SER A 306 -1.46 4.73 18.90
C SER A 306 -0.50 5.92 18.95
N ASN A 307 0.18 6.23 17.83
CA ASN A 307 1.24 7.24 17.75
C ASN A 307 2.33 7.07 18.83
N THR A 308 2.70 5.82 19.12
CA THR A 308 3.78 5.48 20.05
C THR A 308 5.03 5.08 19.27
N PRO A 309 6.25 5.33 19.81
CA PRO A 309 7.47 4.78 19.23
C PRO A 309 7.45 3.26 19.22
N MET A 310 8.03 2.65 18.18
CA MET A 310 8.21 1.21 18.13
C MET A 310 9.15 0.73 19.24
N PRO A 311 9.02 -0.51 19.73
CA PRO A 311 9.86 -1.02 20.81
C PRO A 311 11.33 -1.02 20.38
N TRP A 312 12.16 -0.24 21.09
CA TRP A 312 13.58 -0.15 20.81
C TRP A 312 14.28 -1.49 21.08
N ALA A 313 15.09 -1.92 20.12
CA ALA A 313 16.01 -3.02 20.31
C ALA A 313 17.35 -2.45 20.83
N PRO A 314 17.74 -2.71 22.09
CA PRO A 314 19.13 -2.45 22.48
C PRO A 314 20.04 -3.24 21.56
N MET A 315 21.02 -2.57 20.96
CA MET A 315 22.14 -3.30 20.34
C MET A 315 22.71 -4.21 21.41
N LEU A 316 22.73 -5.51 21.16
CA LEU A 316 23.46 -6.45 22.01
C LEU A 316 24.87 -5.89 22.15
N SER A 317 25.25 -5.47 23.36
CA SER A 317 26.63 -5.15 23.64
C SER A 317 27.43 -6.41 23.33
N SER A 318 28.32 -6.34 22.35
CA SER A 318 29.27 -7.40 22.07
C SER A 318 30.05 -7.68 23.36
N THR A 319 29.71 -8.78 24.04
CA THR A 319 30.54 -9.42 25.06
C THR A 319 31.54 -10.34 24.39
#